data_AF-A0A1I0YCV4-F1
#
_entry.id   AF-A0A1I0YCV4-F1
#
_cell.length_a   1.000
_cell.length_b   1.000
_cell.length_c   1.000
_cell.angle_alpha   90.00
_cell.angle_beta   90.00
_cell.angle_gamma   90.00
#
_symmetry.space_group_name_H-M   'P 1'
#
loop_
_entity.id
_entity.type
_entity.pdbx_description
1 polymer ?
#
loop_
_entity_poly.entity_id
_entity_poly.type
_entity_poly.pdbx_seq_one_letter_code
_entity_poly.pdbx_strand_id
1 'polypeptide(L)'
;MTPTAWVLRAVLLLLPCAALALALPERPHPLVIAVVVLCSAWWAWSPDHLAGMVTLATVIAWWTVHDVVDWRILVVSVLLVGAHLLATVLSYGPDVMAVDRHLAVVWVRRGLLTLVPLPITWVALRGLDADQAPSWVWIAAALTVVVMVVATLRLTQPVDE
;
A
#
# COMPACT_ATOMS: atom_id res chain seq x y z
N MET A 1 1.58 -21.15 16.30
CA MET A 1 1.00 -19.89 15.82
C MET A 1 -0.23 -19.56 16.65
N THR A 2 -0.34 -18.33 17.13
CA THR A 2 -1.50 -17.88 17.92
C THR A 2 -2.72 -17.62 17.02
N PRO A 3 -3.96 -17.70 17.55
CA PRO A 3 -5.17 -17.36 16.79
C PRO A 3 -5.12 -15.97 16.16
N THR A 4 -4.52 -15.00 16.86
CA THR A 4 -4.33 -13.63 16.38
C THR A 4 -3.49 -13.57 15.11
N ALA A 5 -2.43 -14.35 15.00
CA ALA A 5 -1.60 -14.38 13.80
C ALA A 5 -2.38 -14.86 12.56
N TRP A 6 -3.26 -15.84 12.72
CA TRP A 6 -4.14 -16.30 11.65
C TRP A 6 -5.15 -15.25 11.20
N VAL A 7 -5.73 -14.51 12.15
CA VAL A 7 -6.63 -13.39 11.84
C VAL A 7 -5.89 -12.33 11.03
N LEU A 8 -4.69 -11.93 11.46
CA LEU A 8 -3.88 -10.95 10.74
C LEU A 8 -3.50 -11.42 9.33
N ARG A 9 -3.14 -12.70 9.14
CA ARG A 9 -2.88 -13.27 7.81
C ARG A 9 -4.12 -13.26 6.91
N ALA A 10 -5.29 -13.60 7.47
CA ALA A 10 -6.55 -13.54 6.73
C ALA A 10 -6.88 -12.10 6.31
N VAL A 11 -6.70 -11.12 7.21
CA VAL A 11 -6.89 -9.71 6.88
C VAL A 11 -5.89 -9.27 5.79
N LEU A 12 -4.62 -9.65 5.89
CA LEU A 12 -3.60 -9.33 4.90
C LEU A 12 -3.95 -9.87 3.50
N LEU A 13 -4.50 -11.08 3.41
CA LEU A 13 -5.01 -11.65 2.16
C LEU A 13 -6.19 -10.83 1.60
N LEU A 14 -7.13 -10.43 2.47
CA LEU A 14 -8.37 -9.79 2.06
C LEU A 14 -8.19 -8.35 1.61
N LEU A 15 -7.24 -7.60 2.18
CA LEU A 15 -7.07 -6.17 1.90
C LEU A 15 -6.78 -5.86 0.41
N PRO A 16 -5.79 -6.49 -0.26
CA PRO A 16 -5.55 -6.26 -1.68
C PRO A 16 -6.69 -6.76 -2.57
N CYS A 17 -7.34 -7.86 -2.18
CA CYS A 17 -8.50 -8.40 -2.90
C CYS A 17 -9.70 -7.43 -2.84
N ALA A 18 -9.96 -6.84 -1.68
CA ALA A 18 -10.99 -5.82 -1.51
C ALA A 18 -10.64 -4.55 -2.30
N ALA A 19 -9.37 -4.13 -2.29
CA ALA A 19 -8.88 -3.00 -3.07
C ALA A 19 -9.09 -3.20 -4.59
N LEU A 20 -8.86 -4.42 -5.08
CA LEU A 20 -9.15 -4.77 -6.48
C LEU A 20 -10.67 -4.89 -6.73
N ALA A 21 -11.46 -5.40 -5.77
CA ALA A 21 -12.91 -5.52 -5.93
C ALA A 21 -13.64 -4.17 -6.03
N LEU A 22 -13.07 -3.10 -5.45
CA LEU A 22 -13.57 -1.73 -5.59
C LEU A 22 -13.48 -1.19 -7.03
N ALA A 23 -12.79 -1.89 -7.92
CA ALA A 23 -12.79 -1.66 -9.37
C ALA A 23 -14.18 -1.76 -10.01
N LEU A 24 -15.10 -2.51 -9.41
CA LEU A 24 -16.43 -2.76 -10.00
C LEU A 24 -17.19 -1.45 -10.25
N PRO A 25 -17.84 -1.26 -11.41
CA PRO A 25 -18.31 -2.32 -12.31
C PRO A 25 -17.28 -2.79 -13.35
N GLU A 26 -16.16 -2.09 -13.52
CA GLU A 26 -15.10 -2.51 -14.43
C GLU A 26 -14.46 -3.78 -13.89
N ARG A 27 -14.57 -4.87 -14.65
CA ARG A 27 -14.11 -6.19 -14.22
C ARG A 27 -12.64 -6.36 -14.59
N PRO A 28 -11.73 -6.52 -13.61
CA PRO A 28 -10.35 -6.84 -13.92
C PRO A 28 -10.27 -8.16 -14.69
N HIS A 29 -9.29 -8.26 -15.58
CA HIS A 29 -9.05 -9.50 -16.32
C HIS A 29 -8.81 -10.67 -15.35
N PRO A 30 -9.31 -11.90 -15.61
CA PRO A 30 -9.16 -13.03 -14.69
C PRO A 30 -7.71 -13.31 -14.26
N LEU A 31 -6.76 -13.05 -15.15
CA LEU A 31 -5.32 -13.16 -14.85
C LEU A 31 -4.87 -12.17 -13.77
N VAL A 32 -5.36 -10.92 -13.79
CA VAL A 32 -5.06 -9.90 -12.76
C VAL A 32 -5.61 -10.34 -11.42
N ILE A 33 -6.85 -10.85 -11.41
CA ILE A 33 -7.48 -11.40 -10.20
C ILE A 33 -6.66 -12.57 -9.65
N ALA A 34 -6.28 -13.52 -10.51
CA ALA A 34 -5.48 -14.68 -10.12
C ALA A 34 -4.12 -14.27 -9.54
N VAL A 35 -3.41 -13.34 -10.19
CA VAL A 35 -2.14 -12.79 -9.68
C VAL A 35 -2.33 -12.18 -8.31
N VAL A 36 -3.31 -11.28 -8.14
CA VAL A 36 -3.55 -10.62 -6.85
C VAL A 36 -3.91 -11.62 -5.76
N VAL A 37 -4.80 -12.58 -6.02
CA VAL A 37 -5.20 -13.58 -5.02
C VAL A 37 -4.04 -14.50 -4.64
N LEU A 38 -3.34 -15.07 -5.63
CA LEU A 38 -2.25 -16.01 -5.38
C LEU A 38 -1.05 -15.34 -4.71
N CYS A 39 -0.64 -14.15 -5.18
CA CYS A 39 0.45 -13.40 -4.57
C CYS A 39 0.06 -12.90 -3.17
N SER A 40 -1.18 -12.48 -2.94
CA SER A 40 -1.65 -12.11 -1.59
C SER A 40 -1.68 -13.30 -0.63
N ALA A 41 -2.06 -14.49 -1.10
CA ALA A 41 -2.04 -15.70 -0.29
C ALA A 41 -0.60 -16.09 0.08
N TRP A 42 0.32 -16.01 -0.89
CA TRP A 42 1.74 -16.25 -0.66
C TRP A 42 2.35 -15.23 0.30
N TRP A 43 1.98 -13.96 0.15
CA TRP A 43 2.42 -12.87 1.02
C TRP A 43 1.88 -13.01 2.44
N ALA A 44 0.63 -13.47 2.61
CA ALA A 44 0.08 -13.79 3.93
C ALA A 44 0.84 -14.96 4.60
N TRP A 45 1.31 -15.93 3.81
CA TRP A 45 2.12 -17.03 4.32
C TRP A 45 3.53 -16.58 4.72
N SER A 46 4.19 -15.81 3.84
CA SER A 46 5.53 -15.26 4.02
C SER A 46 5.50 -13.73 3.85
N PRO A 47 5.30 -12.97 4.95
CA PRO A 47 5.12 -11.51 4.92
C PRO A 47 6.30 -10.72 4.34
N ASP A 48 7.50 -11.29 4.36
CA ASP A 48 8.73 -10.70 3.81
C ASP A 48 9.00 -11.10 2.34
N HIS A 49 8.08 -11.83 1.71
CA HIS A 49 8.25 -12.28 0.33
C HIS A 49 7.97 -11.16 -0.69
N LEU A 50 8.71 -11.19 -1.80
CA LEU A 50 8.49 -10.30 -2.97
C LEU A 50 7.07 -10.36 -3.56
N ALA A 51 6.27 -11.36 -3.17
CA ALA A 51 4.88 -11.49 -3.61
C ALA A 51 4.04 -10.29 -3.17
N GLY A 52 4.34 -9.70 -2.01
CA GLY A 52 3.69 -8.48 -1.56
C GLY A 52 3.90 -7.30 -2.51
N MET A 53 5.14 -7.11 -2.97
CA MET A 53 5.45 -6.06 -3.94
C MET A 53 4.71 -6.29 -5.26
N VAL A 54 4.66 -7.53 -5.77
CA VAL A 54 3.92 -7.88 -6.99
C VAL A 54 2.44 -7.58 -6.83
N THR A 55 1.83 -7.96 -5.71
CA THR A 55 0.42 -7.68 -5.41
C THR A 55 0.14 -6.17 -5.42
N LEU A 56 0.91 -5.39 -4.65
CA LEU A 56 0.72 -3.95 -4.53
C LEU A 56 0.89 -3.26 -5.89
N ALA A 57 1.97 -3.57 -6.61
CA ALA A 57 2.25 -3.01 -7.93
C ALA A 57 1.16 -3.35 -8.94
N THR A 58 0.63 -4.59 -8.91
CA THR A 58 -0.44 -5.02 -9.80
C THR A 58 -1.73 -4.24 -9.56
N VAL A 59 -2.15 -4.07 -8.29
CA VAL A 59 -3.36 -3.31 -7.96
C VAL A 59 -3.17 -1.83 -8.33
N ILE A 60 -2.02 -1.24 -8.00
CA ILE A 60 -1.72 0.16 -8.34
C ILE A 60 -1.74 0.34 -9.87
N ALA A 61 -1.04 -0.51 -10.62
CA ALA A 61 -0.99 -0.43 -12.07
C ALA A 61 -2.36 -0.57 -12.71
N TRP A 62 -3.22 -1.45 -12.17
CA TRP A 62 -4.60 -1.58 -12.65
C TRP A 62 -5.35 -0.25 -12.50
N TRP A 63 -5.35 0.34 -11.30
CA TRP A 63 -6.04 1.62 -11.05
C TRP A 63 -5.47 2.78 -11.87
N THR A 64 -4.14 2.83 -12.06
CA THR A 64 -3.48 3.88 -12.85
C THR A 64 -3.81 3.78 -14.33
N VAL A 65 -3.79 2.58 -14.92
CA VAL A 65 -4.04 2.40 -16.36
C VAL A 65 -5.49 2.70 -16.74
N HIS A 66 -6.43 2.51 -15.82
CA HIS A 66 -7.86 2.75 -16.06
C HIS A 66 -8.31 4.15 -15.62
N ASP A 67 -7.38 4.99 -15.15
CA ASP A 67 -7.57 6.42 -14.82
C ASP A 67 -8.80 6.72 -13.95
N VAL A 68 -9.07 5.84 -12.98
CA VAL A 68 -10.23 5.99 -12.09
C VAL A 68 -9.88 6.94 -10.94
N VAL A 69 -10.12 8.24 -11.14
CA VAL A 69 -9.82 9.31 -10.15
C VAL A 69 -11.07 9.73 -9.37
N ASP A 70 -11.77 8.78 -8.75
CA ASP A 70 -12.90 9.07 -7.86
C ASP A 70 -12.53 8.90 -6.37
N TRP A 71 -13.50 8.98 -5.46
CA TRP A 71 -13.26 8.85 -4.02
C TRP A 71 -12.75 7.45 -3.61
N ARG A 72 -12.96 6.42 -4.44
CA ARG A 72 -12.55 5.04 -4.13
C ARG A 72 -11.05 4.90 -4.08
N ILE A 73 -10.30 5.72 -4.81
CA ILE A 73 -8.83 5.70 -4.80
C ILE A 73 -8.26 5.96 -3.41
N LEU A 74 -8.95 6.77 -2.59
CA LEU A 74 -8.60 7.00 -1.20
C LEU A 74 -8.76 5.72 -0.37
N VAL A 75 -9.88 5.02 -0.53
CA VAL A 75 -10.15 3.76 0.16
C VAL A 75 -9.17 2.69 -0.27
N VAL A 76 -8.96 2.52 -1.57
CA VAL A 76 -7.98 1.58 -2.16
C VAL A 76 -6.60 1.81 -1.55
N SER A 77 -6.17 3.06 -1.48
CA SER A 77 -4.84 3.39 -0.96
C SER A 77 -4.72 3.11 0.54
N VAL A 78 -5.77 3.37 1.33
CA VAL A 78 -5.84 2.97 2.74
C VAL A 78 -5.74 1.44 2.89
N LEU A 79 -6.43 0.67 2.05
CA LEU A 79 -6.38 -0.79 2.07
C LEU A 79 -4.96 -1.31 1.73
N LEU A 80 -4.32 -0.75 0.71
CA LEU A 80 -2.96 -1.15 0.29
C LEU A 80 -1.89 -0.78 1.33
N VAL A 81 -1.95 0.43 1.88
CA VAL A 81 -1.05 0.86 2.97
C VAL A 81 -1.30 0.00 4.22
N GLY A 82 -2.55 -0.28 4.55
CA GLY A 82 -2.92 -1.18 5.64
C GLY A 82 -2.34 -2.58 5.46
N ALA A 83 -2.40 -3.13 4.24
CA ALA A 83 -1.81 -4.43 3.90
C ALA A 83 -0.28 -4.41 4.10
N HIS A 84 0.39 -3.35 3.61
CA HIS A 84 1.82 -3.20 3.76
C HIS A 84 2.24 -3.15 5.25
N LEU A 85 1.60 -2.29 6.05
CA LEU A 85 1.88 -2.18 7.48
C LEU A 85 1.64 -3.50 8.22
N LEU A 86 0.56 -4.20 7.88
CA LEU A 86 0.23 -5.48 8.48
C LEU A 86 1.28 -6.54 8.16
N ALA A 87 1.76 -6.60 6.92
CA ALA A 87 2.86 -7.47 6.53
C ALA A 87 4.16 -7.11 7.27
N THR A 88 4.47 -5.82 7.41
CA THR A 88 5.63 -5.35 8.17
C THR A 88 5.56 -5.77 9.64
N VAL A 89 4.39 -5.64 10.29
CA VAL A 89 4.20 -6.10 11.66
C VAL A 89 4.35 -7.62 11.77
N LEU A 90 3.81 -8.37 10.78
CA LEU A 90 3.91 -9.82 10.74
C LEU A 90 5.33 -10.32 10.42
N SER A 91 6.17 -9.55 9.73
CA SER A 91 7.57 -9.92 9.44
C SER A 91 8.51 -9.64 10.61
N TYR A 92 8.26 -8.59 11.41
CA TYR A 92 9.12 -8.23 12.55
C TYR A 92 8.86 -9.03 13.84
N GLY A 93 7.71 -9.71 13.97
CA GLY A 93 7.34 -10.40 15.20
C GLY A 93 7.75 -11.89 15.21
N PRO A 94 8.43 -12.40 16.25
CA PRO A 94 8.44 -13.84 16.52
C PRO A 94 7.01 -14.35 16.61
N ASP A 95 6.68 -15.49 16.00
CA ASP A 95 5.33 -16.11 16.00
C ASP A 95 4.70 -16.30 17.40
N VAL A 96 5.51 -16.14 18.47
CA VAL A 96 5.19 -16.30 19.89
C VAL A 96 5.16 -14.99 20.69
N MET A 97 5.62 -13.85 20.16
CA MET A 97 5.54 -12.57 20.88
C MET A 97 4.18 -11.91 20.70
N ALA A 98 3.52 -11.61 21.82
CA ALA A 98 2.33 -10.79 21.82
C ALA A 98 2.69 -9.37 21.32
N VAL A 99 1.92 -8.85 20.36
CA VAL A 99 2.05 -7.46 19.92
C VAL A 99 1.72 -6.55 21.11
N ASP A 100 2.73 -5.86 21.66
CA ASP A 100 2.51 -4.88 22.71
C ASP A 100 1.60 -3.75 22.18
N ARG A 101 0.62 -3.35 22.98
CA ARG A 101 -0.29 -2.25 22.67
C ARG A 101 0.46 -0.96 22.38
N HIS A 102 1.55 -0.69 23.10
CA HIS A 102 2.36 0.51 22.84
C HIS A 102 2.99 0.47 21.46
N LEU A 103 3.58 -0.67 21.08
CA LEU A 103 4.15 -0.88 19.74
C LEU A 103 3.07 -0.74 18.65
N ALA A 104 1.90 -1.34 18.85
CA ALA A 104 0.77 -1.21 17.93
C ALA A 104 0.36 0.25 17.73
N VAL A 105 0.27 1.04 18.80
CA VAL A 105 -0.07 2.47 18.72
C VAL A 105 0.96 3.27 17.95
N VAL A 106 2.26 3.00 18.15
CA VAL A 106 3.33 3.68 17.39
C VAL A 106 3.23 3.36 15.90
N TRP A 107 3.04 2.09 15.55
CA TRP A 107 2.88 1.66 14.15
C TRP A 107 1.62 2.24 13.51
N VAL A 108 0.50 2.27 14.23
CA VAL A 108 -0.74 2.89 13.75
C VAL A 108 -0.55 4.39 13.54
N ARG A 109 0.09 5.10 14.47
CA ARG A 109 0.37 6.54 14.30
C ARG A 109 1.26 6.81 13.09
N ARG A 110 2.34 6.04 12.93
CA ARG A 110 3.24 6.16 11.76
C ARG A 110 2.49 5.85 10.47
N GLY A 111 1.67 4.79 10.46
CA GLY A 111 0.83 4.44 9.33
C GLY A 111 -0.23 5.49 8.99
N LEU A 112 -0.82 6.15 9.98
CA LEU A 112 -1.74 7.26 9.74
C LEU A 112 -1.02 8.47 9.13
N LEU A 113 0.22 8.74 9.56
CA LEU A 113 1.03 9.81 8.98
C LEU A 113 1.39 9.54 7.52
N THR A 114 1.63 8.28 7.13
CA THR A 114 1.88 7.93 5.71
C THR A 114 0.63 8.11 4.84
N LEU A 115 -0.57 8.20 5.43
CA LEU A 115 -1.81 8.48 4.71
C LEU A 115 -2.08 9.99 4.53
N VAL A 116 -1.33 10.89 5.17
CA VAL A 116 -1.55 12.35 5.05
C VAL A 116 -1.38 12.86 3.61
N PRO A 117 -0.40 12.39 2.80
CA PRO A 117 -0.27 12.84 1.42
C PRO A 117 -1.50 12.51 0.55
N LEU A 118 -2.24 11.44 0.83
CA LEU A 118 -3.37 10.96 0.01
C LEU A 118 -4.50 11.97 -0.19
N PRO A 119 -5.14 12.51 0.87
CA PRO A 119 -6.19 13.51 0.68
C PRO A 119 -5.65 14.79 0.05
N ILE A 120 -4.39 15.16 0.32
CA ILE A 120 -3.75 16.35 -0.26
C ILE A 120 -3.57 16.17 -1.76
N THR A 121 -3.01 15.04 -2.20
CA THR A 121 -2.80 14.75 -3.63
C THR A 121 -4.13 14.58 -4.36
N TRP A 122 -5.13 13.94 -3.75
CA TRP A 122 -6.45 13.78 -4.36
C TRP A 122 -7.19 15.12 -4.55
N VAL A 123 -7.11 16.04 -3.59
CA VAL A 123 -7.67 17.39 -3.73
C VAL A 123 -6.90 18.18 -4.80
N ALA A 124 -5.57 18.10 -4.82
CA ALA A 124 -4.75 18.76 -5.83
C ALA A 124 -5.09 18.27 -7.24
N LEU A 125 -5.21 16.95 -7.44
CA LEU A 125 -5.54 16.34 -8.73
C LEU A 125 -6.94 16.70 -9.22
N ARG A 126 -7.95 16.79 -8.34
CA ARG A 126 -9.30 17.22 -8.74
C ARG A 126 -9.37 18.66 -9.25
N GLY A 127 -8.42 19.51 -8.86
CA GLY A 127 -8.31 20.87 -9.37
C GLY A 127 -7.47 21.01 -10.64
N LEU A 128 -6.84 19.92 -11.09
CA LEU A 128 -5.96 19.88 -12.24
C LEU A 128 -6.73 19.36 -13.45
N ASP A 129 -6.76 20.16 -14.51
CA ASP A 129 -7.14 19.67 -15.83
C ASP A 129 -5.90 19.05 -16.48
N ALA A 130 -5.91 17.73 -16.66
CA ALA A 130 -4.77 16.98 -17.18
C ALA A 130 -4.38 17.42 -18.60
N ASP A 131 -5.34 17.85 -19.42
CA ASP A 131 -5.10 18.30 -20.79
C ASP A 131 -4.42 19.68 -20.83
N GLN A 132 -4.58 20.47 -19.77
CA GLN A 132 -3.98 21.80 -19.63
C GLN A 132 -2.74 21.81 -18.73
N ALA A 133 -2.47 20.70 -18.04
CA ALA A 133 -1.33 20.57 -17.14
C ALA A 133 0.00 20.63 -17.92
N PRO A 134 0.92 21.54 -17.58
CA PRO A 134 2.23 21.57 -18.21
C PRO A 134 2.98 20.24 -18.01
N SER A 135 3.62 19.73 -19.05
CA SER A 135 4.31 18.42 -19.03
C SER A 135 5.39 18.30 -17.94
N TRP A 136 5.99 19.42 -17.53
CA TRP A 136 6.98 19.45 -16.45
C TRP A 136 6.41 19.10 -15.07
N VAL A 137 5.09 19.23 -14.86
CA VAL A 137 4.43 18.91 -13.58
C VAL A 137 4.64 17.44 -13.24
N TRP A 138 4.52 16.55 -14.23
CA TRP A 138 4.72 15.11 -14.04
C TRP A 138 6.17 14.76 -13.73
N ILE A 139 7.11 15.43 -14.40
CA ILE A 139 8.56 15.27 -14.15
C ILE A 139 8.90 15.76 -12.73
N ALA A 140 8.37 16.92 -12.33
CA ALA A 140 8.57 17.47 -11.00
C ALA A 140 7.98 16.57 -9.90
N ALA A 141 6.79 16.00 -10.12
CA ALA A 141 6.18 15.04 -9.21
C ALA A 141 7.04 13.78 -9.06
N ALA A 142 7.49 13.18 -10.18
CA ALA A 142 8.38 12.02 -10.16
C ALA A 142 9.70 12.32 -9.44
N LEU A 143 10.32 13.47 -9.72
CA LEU A 143 11.56 13.89 -9.06
C LEU A 143 11.35 14.09 -7.56
N THR A 144 10.22 14.69 -7.16
CA THR A 144 9.88 14.90 -5.74
C THR A 144 9.74 13.56 -5.01
N VAL A 145 9.09 12.57 -5.63
CA VAL A 145 9.00 11.20 -5.07
C VAL A 145 10.39 10.61 -4.89
N VAL A 146 11.26 10.68 -5.91
CA VAL A 146 12.64 10.18 -5.83
C VAL A 146 13.41 10.86 -4.69
N VAL A 147 13.32 12.20 -4.58
CA VAL A 147 13.98 12.97 -3.51
C VAL A 147 13.46 12.56 -2.14
N MET A 148 12.14 12.40 -1.97
CA MET A 148 11.58 11.95 -0.70
C MET A 148 12.01 10.53 -0.33
N VAL A 149 12.07 9.61 -1.30
CA VAL A 149 12.56 8.24 -1.08
C VAL A 149 14.03 8.29 -0.65
N VAL A 150 14.89 9.00 -1.38
CA VAL A 150 16.31 9.14 -1.03
C VAL A 150 16.49 9.79 0.35
N ALA A 151 15.74 10.86 0.64
CA ALA A 151 15.79 11.52 1.94
C ALA A 151 15.35 10.57 3.06
N THR A 152 14.27 9.82 2.87
CA THR A 152 13.80 8.82 3.83
C THR A 152 14.87 7.76 4.07
N LEU A 153 15.45 7.19 3.01
CA LEU A 153 16.53 6.21 3.11
C LEU A 153 17.70 6.76 3.94
N ARG A 154 18.13 8.00 3.66
CA ARG A 154 19.22 8.66 4.40
C ARG A 154 18.89 8.88 5.87
N LEU A 155 17.66 9.28 6.18
CA LEU A 155 17.21 9.51 7.57
C LEU A 155 17.00 8.21 8.36
N THR A 156 16.80 7.08 7.67
CA THR A 156 16.56 5.76 8.31
C THR A 156 17.79 4.86 8.34
N GLN A 157 18.92 5.26 7.75
CA GLN A 157 20.15 4.48 7.87
C GLN A 157 20.63 4.50 9.33
N PRO A 158 21.04 3.36 9.90
CA PRO A 158 21.69 3.35 11.20
C PRO A 158 22.95 4.22 11.10
N VAL A 159 23.17 5.08 12.09
CA VAL A 159 24.45 5.79 12.21
C VAL A 159 25.47 4.71 12.51
N ASP A 160 26.46 4.53 11.63
CA ASP A 160 27.58 3.63 11.86
C ASP A 160 28.28 4.06 13.16
N GLU A 161 28.08 3.30 14.24
CA GLU A 161 28.85 3.37 15.50
C GLU A 161 29.97 2.33 15.49
#